data_AF-B8X3G8-F1
#
_entry.id   AF-B8X3G8-F1
#
_cell.length_a   1.000
_cell.length_b   1.000
_cell.length_c   1.000
_cell.angle_alpha   90.00
_cell.angle_beta   90.00
_cell.angle_gamma   90.00
#
_symmetry.space_group_name_H-M   'P 1'
#
loop_
_entity.id
_entity.type
_entity.pdbx_description
1 polymer ?
#
loop_
_entity_poly.entity_id
_entity_poly.type
_entity_poly.pdbx_seq_one_letter_code
_entity_poly.pdbx_strand_id
1 'polypeptide(L)'
;MALDRLLLLLSFWLGLVGATQAALSEPLPPSKDPWYTAPHGFENTEPGTVLRVRPAPGNLTSVTSNCSASYNILYRTTDSHFKPAWAVTTLLVPELGPESLAHQKYQQSALMSIQVAYDSPDVDASPSNTMYTASNFSSIYYEAALGQGLFVSVPDYEGPLAAFSAGVISGYATLDSIRAVLTLGLGLNMTNTPSVTLWGYSGGAFAT
;
A
#
# COMPACT_ATOMS: atom_id res chain seq x y z
N MET A 1 14.77 -37.62 -48.33
CA MET A 1 15.18 -37.43 -46.93
C MET A 1 15.49 -35.95 -46.76
N ALA A 2 14.52 -35.03 -46.67
CA ALA A 2 13.23 -35.09 -45.97
C ALA A 2 13.42 -35.46 -44.49
N LEU A 3 13.01 -34.50 -43.63
CA LEU A 3 13.03 -34.52 -42.16
C LEU A 3 14.42 -34.50 -41.54
N ASP A 4 14.89 -33.31 -41.13
CA ASP A 4 15.68 -33.10 -39.88
C ASP A 4 16.09 -31.63 -39.68
N ARG A 5 15.28 -30.67 -40.13
CA ARG A 5 15.46 -29.23 -39.83
C ARG A 5 14.14 -28.53 -39.54
N LEU A 6 13.30 -29.15 -38.71
CA LEU A 6 11.99 -28.61 -38.36
C LEU A 6 11.62 -28.89 -36.89
N LEU A 7 12.48 -28.54 -35.92
CA LEU A 7 12.17 -28.68 -34.49
C LEU A 7 12.88 -27.63 -33.61
N LEU A 8 12.87 -26.34 -33.98
CA LEU A 8 13.45 -25.30 -33.12
C LEU A 8 12.76 -23.91 -33.20
N LEU A 9 11.48 -23.86 -33.54
CA LEU A 9 10.72 -22.59 -33.56
C LEU A 9 9.25 -22.82 -33.23
N LEU A 10 8.90 -23.03 -31.95
CA LEU A 10 7.50 -22.94 -31.48
C LEU A 10 7.40 -23.02 -29.95
N SER A 11 7.89 -22.00 -29.23
CA SER A 11 7.46 -21.74 -27.85
C SER A 11 7.94 -20.38 -27.33
N PHE A 12 7.74 -19.32 -28.09
CA PHE A 12 7.70 -17.96 -27.59
C PHE A 12 6.57 -17.28 -28.34
N TRP A 13 5.75 -16.50 -27.65
CA TRP A 13 4.43 -15.98 -28.06
C TRP A 13 3.25 -16.80 -27.55
N LEU A 14 2.90 -16.57 -26.28
CA LEU A 14 1.53 -16.24 -25.86
C LEU A 14 1.58 -15.88 -24.38
N GLY A 15 1.36 -14.59 -24.08
CA GLY A 15 1.41 -14.09 -22.71
C GLY A 15 1.46 -12.57 -22.55
N LEU A 16 1.43 -11.78 -23.64
CA LEU A 16 0.97 -10.39 -23.56
C LEU A 16 -0.56 -10.39 -23.67
N VAL A 17 -1.21 -10.85 -22.61
CA VAL A 17 -2.63 -10.53 -22.39
C VAL A 17 -2.63 -9.08 -21.92
N GLY A 18 -3.37 -8.26 -22.66
CA GLY A 18 -3.28 -6.81 -22.64
C GLY A 18 -3.36 -6.19 -21.25
N ALA A 19 -2.68 -5.07 -21.10
CA ALA A 19 -3.04 -4.08 -20.11
C ALA A 19 -4.50 -3.70 -20.37
N THR A 20 -5.43 -4.39 -19.70
CA THR A 20 -6.79 -3.91 -19.56
C THR A 20 -6.65 -2.55 -18.91
N GLN A 21 -6.94 -1.51 -19.68
CA GLN A 21 -7.21 -0.19 -19.15
C GLN A 21 -8.15 -0.40 -17.97
N ALA A 22 -7.64 -0.19 -16.75
CA ALA A 22 -8.42 -0.39 -15.54
C ALA A 22 -9.65 0.50 -15.72
N ALA A 23 -10.80 -0.12 -15.96
CA ALA A 23 -12.05 0.60 -15.87
C ALA A 23 -12.04 1.25 -14.49
N LEU A 24 -12.38 2.54 -14.42
CA LEU A 24 -12.55 3.28 -13.16
C LEU A 24 -13.74 2.65 -12.41
N SER A 25 -13.56 1.44 -11.89
CA SER A 25 -14.54 0.78 -11.06
C SER A 25 -14.52 1.48 -9.71
N GLU A 26 -15.69 1.92 -9.28
CA GLU A 26 -15.89 2.45 -7.94
C GLU A 26 -15.30 1.47 -6.91
N PRO A 27 -14.54 1.96 -5.91
CA PRO A 27 -13.99 1.11 -4.88
C PRO A 27 -15.13 0.33 -4.20
N LEU A 28 -15.02 -1.00 -4.19
CA LEU A 28 -15.87 -1.83 -3.35
C LEU A 28 -15.41 -1.68 -1.89
N PRO A 29 -16.36 -1.62 -0.94
CA PRO A 29 -15.99 -1.64 0.47
C PRO A 29 -15.26 -2.95 0.81
N PRO A 30 -14.28 -2.94 1.73
CA PRO A 30 -13.51 -4.10 2.15
C PRO A 30 -14.33 -5.37 2.40
N SER A 31 -15.49 -5.25 3.06
CA SER A 31 -16.41 -6.36 3.35
C SER A 31 -16.99 -7.05 2.11
N LYS A 32 -16.97 -6.39 0.95
CA LYS A 32 -17.51 -6.86 -0.32
C LYS A 32 -16.46 -7.05 -1.41
N ASP A 33 -15.19 -6.76 -1.11
CA ASP A 33 -14.10 -6.81 -2.08
C ASP A 33 -13.33 -8.15 -1.95
N PRO A 34 -13.42 -9.07 -2.92
CA PRO A 34 -12.66 -10.33 -2.87
C PRO A 34 -11.14 -10.14 -2.90
N TRP A 35 -10.65 -8.98 -3.37
CA TRP A 35 -9.23 -8.65 -3.30
C TRP A 35 -8.78 -8.34 -1.86
N TYR A 36 -9.69 -7.93 -0.98
CA TYR A 36 -9.44 -7.60 0.42
C TYR A 36 -9.50 -8.85 1.32
N THR A 37 -8.74 -9.89 0.94
CA THR A 37 -8.63 -11.15 1.69
C THR A 37 -7.22 -11.72 1.60
N ALA A 38 -6.72 -12.49 2.56
CA ALA A 38 -5.43 -13.14 2.36
C ALA A 38 -5.53 -14.35 1.41
N PRO A 39 -4.52 -14.58 0.56
CA PRO A 39 -4.42 -15.84 -0.19
C PRO A 39 -4.08 -17.00 0.74
N HIS A 40 -4.44 -18.23 0.37
CA HIS A 40 -4.08 -19.43 1.14
C HIS A 40 -2.56 -19.55 1.34
N GLY A 41 -2.13 -19.89 2.56
CA GLY A 41 -0.73 -20.14 2.89
C GLY A 41 0.08 -18.90 3.22
N PHE A 42 -0.55 -17.71 3.27
CA PHE A 42 0.10 -16.47 3.70
C PHE A 42 0.71 -16.58 5.10
N GLU A 43 0.15 -17.44 5.95
CA GLU A 43 0.57 -17.68 7.32
C GLU A 43 2.01 -18.19 7.43
N ASN A 44 2.51 -18.82 6.36
CA ASN A 44 3.87 -19.37 6.28
C ASN A 44 4.91 -18.38 5.75
N THR A 45 4.51 -17.13 5.49
CA THR A 45 5.41 -16.07 5.02
C THR A 45 5.84 -15.15 6.17
N GLU A 46 6.93 -14.43 5.97
CA GLU A 46 7.50 -13.53 6.98
C GLU A 46 6.68 -12.23 7.15
N PRO A 47 6.64 -11.62 8.36
CA PRO A 47 6.06 -10.29 8.56
C PRO A 47 6.58 -9.26 7.54
N GLY A 48 5.66 -8.51 6.93
CA GLY A 48 5.95 -7.54 5.87
C GLY A 48 6.05 -8.12 4.47
N THR A 49 5.88 -9.44 4.28
CA THR A 49 5.82 -10.04 2.94
C THR A 49 4.61 -9.49 2.18
N VAL A 50 4.84 -8.99 0.96
CA VAL A 50 3.77 -8.58 0.06
C VAL A 50 3.07 -9.81 -0.49
N LEU A 51 1.75 -9.86 -0.28
CA LEU A 51 0.90 -10.97 -0.70
C LEU A 51 0.17 -10.65 -2.00
N ARG A 52 -0.32 -9.41 -2.15
CA ARG A 52 -0.93 -8.89 -3.39
C ARG A 52 -0.69 -7.39 -3.52
N VAL A 53 -0.66 -6.92 -4.77
CA VAL A 53 -0.64 -5.49 -5.10
C VAL A 53 -1.68 -5.23 -6.19
N ARG A 54 -2.37 -4.10 -6.10
CA ARG A 54 -3.16 -3.55 -7.20
C ARG A 54 -3.00 -2.03 -7.26
N PRO A 55 -3.18 -1.38 -8.42
CA PRO A 55 -3.52 0.04 -8.44
C PRO A 55 -4.73 0.27 -7.53
N ALA A 56 -4.70 1.33 -6.72
CA ALA A 56 -5.85 1.65 -5.89
C ALA A 56 -7.09 1.85 -6.80
N PRO A 57 -8.24 1.22 -6.50
CA PRO A 57 -9.43 1.29 -7.36
C PRO A 57 -9.94 2.73 -7.52
N GLY A 58 -10.85 2.97 -8.45
CA GLY A 58 -11.32 4.33 -8.76
C GLY A 58 -10.18 5.25 -9.23
N ASN A 59 -10.26 6.52 -8.87
CA ASN A 59 -9.26 7.54 -9.25
C ASN A 59 -8.76 8.30 -8.01
N LEU A 60 -8.16 7.59 -7.05
CA LEU A 60 -7.70 8.19 -5.79
C LEU A 60 -6.74 9.36 -6.02
N THR A 61 -5.91 9.29 -7.06
CA THR A 61 -5.01 10.36 -7.50
C THR A 61 -5.75 11.65 -7.89
N SER A 62 -7.00 11.58 -8.37
CA SER A 62 -7.79 12.79 -8.70
C SER A 62 -8.33 13.55 -7.49
N VAL A 63 -8.37 12.90 -6.32
CA VAL A 63 -8.84 13.50 -5.06
C VAL A 63 -7.72 13.64 -4.04
N THR A 64 -6.47 13.34 -4.43
CA THR A 64 -5.28 13.47 -3.58
C THR A 64 -4.23 14.30 -4.30
N SER A 65 -4.04 15.54 -3.84
CA SER A 65 -3.08 16.47 -4.45
C SER A 65 -1.65 15.95 -4.41
N ASN A 66 -0.85 16.27 -5.44
CA ASN A 66 0.56 15.86 -5.58
C ASN A 66 0.78 14.34 -5.66
N CYS A 67 -0.26 13.55 -5.94
CA CYS A 67 -0.20 12.10 -6.03
C CYS A 67 -0.17 11.66 -7.50
N SER A 68 0.94 11.07 -7.95
CA SER A 68 1.12 10.60 -9.33
C SER A 68 0.61 9.18 -9.55
N ALA A 69 0.62 8.36 -8.51
CA ALA A 69 0.10 7.00 -8.53
C ALA A 69 -0.32 6.54 -7.14
N SER A 70 -1.22 5.57 -7.06
CA SER A 70 -1.64 4.97 -5.79
C SER A 70 -1.83 3.46 -5.92
N TYR A 71 -1.47 2.74 -4.87
CA TYR A 71 -1.51 1.28 -4.83
C TYR A 71 -2.07 0.78 -3.52
N ASN A 72 -2.96 -0.22 -3.57
CA ASN A 72 -3.29 -1.01 -2.40
C ASN A 72 -2.33 -2.20 -2.35
N ILE A 73 -1.72 -2.40 -1.19
CA ILE A 73 -0.76 -3.47 -0.94
C ILE A 73 -1.29 -4.31 0.21
N LEU A 74 -1.59 -5.58 -0.07
CA LEU A 74 -1.97 -6.56 0.93
C LEU A 74 -0.69 -7.28 1.39
N TYR A 75 -0.44 -7.29 2.69
CA TYR A 75 0.80 -7.82 3.26
C TYR A 75 0.54 -8.69 4.50
N ARG A 76 1.47 -9.60 4.78
CA ARG A 76 1.44 -10.44 5.97
C ARG A 76 1.86 -9.61 7.19
N THR A 77 1.11 -9.71 8.28
CA THR A 77 1.44 -9.11 9.58
C THR A 77 1.19 -10.09 10.75
N THR A 78 1.07 -9.60 11.99
CA THR A 78 0.93 -10.38 13.23
C THR A 78 -0.22 -9.83 14.07
N ASP A 79 -1.16 -10.69 14.50
CA ASP A 79 -2.28 -10.29 15.35
C ASP A 79 -1.92 -10.09 16.83
N SER A 80 -2.91 -9.64 17.61
CA SER A 80 -2.78 -9.43 19.06
C SER A 80 -2.57 -10.72 19.87
N HIS A 81 -2.71 -11.89 19.27
CA HIS A 81 -2.36 -13.19 19.86
C HIS A 81 -1.00 -13.71 19.38
N PHE A 82 -0.22 -12.87 18.69
CA PHE A 82 1.07 -13.20 18.09
C PHE A 82 0.98 -14.32 17.04
N LYS A 83 -0.15 -14.42 16.34
CA LYS A 83 -0.37 -15.36 15.24
C LYS A 83 -0.27 -14.64 13.88
N PRO A 84 0.01 -15.37 12.78
CA PRO A 84 0.01 -14.78 11.46
C PRO A 84 -1.34 -14.14 11.13
N ALA A 85 -1.28 -12.90 10.63
CA ALA A 85 -2.42 -12.13 10.16
C ALA A 85 -2.05 -11.40 8.88
N TRP A 86 -2.95 -10.57 8.37
CA TRP A 86 -2.72 -9.77 7.17
C TRP A 86 -3.36 -8.40 7.34
N ALA A 87 -2.87 -7.42 6.62
CA ALA A 87 -3.44 -6.08 6.59
C ALA A 87 -3.22 -5.47 5.21
N VAL A 88 -3.82 -4.31 4.98
CA VAL A 88 -3.68 -3.53 3.75
C VAL A 88 -3.03 -2.19 4.07
N THR A 89 -2.24 -1.67 3.14
CA THR A 89 -1.79 -0.28 3.14
C THR A 89 -2.02 0.34 1.79
N THR A 90 -2.37 1.61 1.79
CA THR A 90 -2.43 2.43 0.58
C THR A 90 -1.11 3.18 0.45
N LEU A 91 -0.32 2.86 -0.58
CA LEU A 91 0.85 3.63 -0.95
C LEU A 91 0.44 4.75 -1.91
N LEU A 92 0.74 5.98 -1.54
CA LEU A 92 0.64 7.16 -2.39
C LEU A 92 2.03 7.54 -2.88
N VAL A 93 2.18 7.67 -4.19
CA VAL A 93 3.43 8.03 -4.86
C VAL A 93 3.39 9.52 -5.20
N PRO A 94 4.37 10.32 -4.79
CA PRO A 94 4.41 11.74 -5.08
C PRO A 94 4.69 12.00 -6.56
N GLU A 95 4.46 13.22 -7.01
CA GLU A 95 5.10 13.70 -8.25
C GLU A 95 6.63 13.71 -8.05
N LEU A 96 7.34 12.92 -8.87
CA LEU A 96 8.79 12.80 -8.77
C LEU A 96 9.48 13.92 -9.56
N GLY A 97 10.49 14.54 -8.95
CA GLY A 97 11.27 15.57 -9.62
C GLY A 97 12.51 15.99 -8.82
N PRO A 98 13.56 16.47 -9.50
CA PRO A 98 14.83 16.86 -8.86
C PRO A 98 14.70 18.04 -7.91
N GLU A 99 13.64 18.84 -8.07
CA GLU A 99 13.35 20.03 -7.26
C GLU A 99 12.62 19.70 -5.95
N SER A 100 12.15 18.46 -5.74
CA SER A 100 11.45 18.11 -4.51
C SER A 100 12.41 18.08 -3.32
N LEU A 101 11.92 18.46 -2.14
CA LEU A 101 12.71 18.42 -0.91
C LEU A 101 13.19 16.98 -0.60
N ALA A 102 12.36 15.99 -0.88
CA ALA A 102 12.71 14.58 -0.72
C ALA A 102 13.87 14.15 -1.64
N HIS A 103 13.88 14.63 -2.89
CA HIS A 103 15.00 14.38 -3.80
C HIS A 103 16.28 15.05 -3.30
N GLN A 104 16.23 16.34 -2.99
CA GLN A 104 17.41 17.12 -2.60
C GLN A 104 18.03 16.65 -1.28
N LYS A 105 17.20 16.27 -0.30
CA LYS A 105 17.67 15.93 1.05
C LYS A 105 17.90 14.43 1.26
N TYR A 106 17.07 13.58 0.63
CA TYR A 106 17.08 12.14 0.85
C TYR A 106 17.31 11.33 -0.42
N GLN A 107 17.68 11.96 -1.54
CA GLN A 107 17.90 11.30 -2.83
C GLN A 107 16.69 10.46 -3.27
N GLN A 108 15.48 10.97 -2.98
CA GLN A 108 14.19 10.29 -3.24
C GLN A 108 14.03 8.96 -2.46
N SER A 109 14.75 8.82 -1.35
CA SER A 109 14.75 7.65 -0.46
C SER A 109 14.11 7.99 0.89
N ALA A 110 12.87 8.47 0.87
CA ALA A 110 12.14 8.84 2.07
C ALA A 110 10.66 8.42 2.01
N LEU A 111 10.20 7.78 3.08
CA LEU A 111 8.84 7.30 3.28
C LEU A 111 8.25 7.89 4.55
N MET A 112 7.02 8.38 4.46
CA MET A 112 6.22 8.76 5.61
C MET A 112 5.08 7.75 5.78
N SER A 113 4.97 7.13 6.95
CA SER A 113 3.78 6.35 7.29
C SER A 113 2.81 7.22 8.07
N ILE A 114 1.55 7.27 7.65
CA ILE A 114 0.52 8.12 8.26
C ILE A 114 -0.62 7.23 8.78
N GLN A 115 -0.80 7.23 10.09
CA GLN A 115 -1.85 6.49 10.78
C GLN A 115 -3.09 7.39 10.89
N VAL A 116 -4.11 7.13 10.07
CA VAL A 116 -5.40 7.84 10.12
C VAL A 116 -6.25 7.29 11.26
N ALA A 117 -6.84 8.16 12.09
CA ALA A 117 -7.81 7.77 13.09
C ALA A 117 -9.17 7.46 12.44
N TYR A 118 -9.50 6.18 12.24
CA TYR A 118 -10.83 5.77 11.79
C TYR A 118 -11.76 5.33 12.92
N ASP A 119 -11.21 5.10 14.12
CA ASP A 119 -11.92 5.00 15.40
C ASP A 119 -13.21 4.15 15.34
N SER A 120 -13.16 3.02 14.63
CA SER A 120 -14.35 2.23 14.29
C SER A 120 -14.03 0.74 14.19
N PRO A 121 -14.80 -0.14 14.84
CA PRO A 121 -14.67 -1.60 14.71
C PRO A 121 -15.36 -2.15 13.45
N ASP A 122 -15.42 -1.35 12.37
CA ASP A 122 -15.99 -1.73 11.08
C ASP A 122 -14.88 -1.75 10.02
N VAL A 123 -14.69 -2.90 9.37
CA VAL A 123 -13.68 -3.06 8.32
C VAL A 123 -13.91 -2.11 7.14
N ASP A 124 -15.15 -1.69 6.90
CA ASP A 124 -15.45 -0.74 5.83
C ASP A 124 -15.05 0.70 6.17
N ALA A 125 -14.71 0.97 7.44
CA ALA A 125 -14.12 2.24 7.87
C ALA A 125 -12.60 2.33 7.62
N SER A 126 -11.97 1.25 7.12
CA SER A 126 -10.53 1.20 6.85
C SER A 126 -10.06 2.36 5.97
N PRO A 127 -8.90 2.98 6.26
CA PRO A 127 -8.34 4.06 5.45
C PRO A 127 -8.30 3.77 3.94
N SER A 128 -7.91 2.56 3.53
CA SER A 128 -7.88 2.16 2.11
C SER A 128 -9.22 2.23 1.38
N ASN A 129 -10.34 2.33 2.11
CA ASN A 129 -11.68 2.55 1.58
C ASN A 129 -12.18 3.98 1.80
N THR A 130 -11.90 4.59 2.95
CA THR A 130 -12.47 5.89 3.30
C THR A 130 -11.71 7.07 2.71
N MET A 131 -10.47 6.87 2.23
CA MET A 131 -9.65 7.92 1.61
C MET A 131 -10.30 8.60 0.39
N TYR A 132 -11.22 7.93 -0.32
CA TYR A 132 -11.95 8.52 -1.45
C TYR A 132 -12.99 9.58 -1.04
N THR A 133 -13.43 9.53 0.21
CA THR A 133 -14.42 10.43 0.80
C THR A 133 -13.89 11.11 2.07
N ALA A 134 -12.57 11.03 2.29
CA ALA A 134 -11.96 11.53 3.51
C ALA A 134 -12.19 13.03 3.65
N SER A 135 -12.42 13.47 4.89
CA SER A 135 -12.50 14.90 5.18
C SER A 135 -11.14 15.56 4.97
N ASN A 136 -11.15 16.87 4.64
CA ASN A 136 -9.94 17.69 4.47
C ASN A 136 -8.94 17.56 5.64
N PHE A 137 -9.40 17.16 6.83
CA PHE A 137 -8.56 17.03 8.01
C PHE A 137 -7.59 15.84 7.93
N SER A 138 -8.00 14.70 7.35
CA SER A 138 -7.08 13.56 7.20
C SER A 138 -6.20 13.74 5.95
N SER A 139 -6.72 14.39 4.90
CA SER A 139 -6.01 14.54 3.64
C SER A 139 -4.85 15.50 3.66
N ILE A 140 -4.95 16.57 4.44
CA ILE A 140 -3.92 17.60 4.52
C ILE A 140 -2.54 17.04 4.86
N TYR A 141 -2.47 15.98 5.68
CA TYR A 141 -1.20 15.41 6.12
C TYR A 141 -0.50 14.62 5.00
N TYR A 142 -1.22 13.75 4.30
CA TYR A 142 -0.63 13.02 3.18
C TYR A 142 -0.38 13.93 1.98
N GLU A 143 -1.26 14.89 1.68
CA GLU A 143 -1.04 15.86 0.58
C GLU A 143 0.16 16.77 0.84
N ALA A 144 0.37 17.20 2.09
CA ALA A 144 1.55 17.98 2.47
C ALA A 144 2.85 17.17 2.33
N ALA A 145 2.84 15.90 2.75
CA ALA A 145 3.99 15.02 2.59
C ALA A 145 4.30 14.75 1.10
N LEU A 146 3.28 14.46 0.31
CA LEU A 146 3.41 14.26 -1.15
C LEU A 146 3.94 15.53 -1.84
N GLY A 147 3.48 16.71 -1.44
CA GLY A 147 3.99 17.99 -1.96
C GLY A 147 5.47 18.26 -1.64
N GLN A 148 6.04 17.60 -0.64
CA GLN A 148 7.48 17.60 -0.36
C GLN A 148 8.24 16.53 -1.16
N GLY A 149 7.55 15.75 -1.98
CA GLY A 149 8.11 14.61 -2.72
C GLY A 149 8.27 13.35 -1.87
N LEU A 150 7.65 13.25 -0.70
CA LEU A 150 7.72 12.06 0.15
C LEU A 150 6.74 11.00 -0.33
N PHE A 151 7.16 9.75 -0.32
CA PHE A 151 6.22 8.62 -0.44
C PHE A 151 5.38 8.54 0.83
N VAL A 152 4.11 8.15 0.70
CA VAL A 152 3.21 8.02 1.85
C VAL A 152 2.59 6.63 1.91
N SER A 153 2.75 5.94 3.05
CA SER A 153 2.06 4.68 3.36
C SER A 153 0.95 4.95 4.38
N VAL A 154 -0.29 4.62 4.04
CA VAL A 154 -1.47 4.76 4.92
C VAL A 154 -2.02 3.37 5.24
N PRO A 155 -1.62 2.77 6.38
CA PRO A 155 -2.02 1.40 6.73
C PRO A 155 -3.40 1.31 7.38
N ASP A 156 -4.13 0.25 7.04
CA ASP A 156 -5.33 -0.21 7.74
C ASP A 156 -4.90 -0.98 8.99
N TYR A 157 -4.39 -0.26 9.98
CA TYR A 157 -3.58 -0.82 11.07
C TYR A 157 -4.35 -1.74 12.05
N GLU A 158 -5.67 -1.73 12.07
CA GLU A 158 -6.51 -2.59 12.93
C GLU A 158 -6.75 -3.97 12.29
N GLY A 159 -6.16 -4.19 11.11
CA GLY A 159 -6.15 -5.48 10.44
C GLY A 159 -7.53 -5.88 9.90
N PRO A 160 -7.74 -7.17 9.61
CA PRO A 160 -8.87 -7.64 8.83
C PRO A 160 -10.18 -7.73 9.64
N LEU A 161 -10.08 -7.52 10.95
CA LEU A 161 -11.20 -7.58 11.89
C LEU A 161 -11.60 -6.20 12.42
N ALA A 162 -10.95 -5.11 11.96
CA ALA A 162 -11.11 -3.78 12.53
C ALA A 162 -11.04 -3.81 14.06
N ALA A 163 -9.95 -4.36 14.60
CA ALA A 163 -9.70 -4.48 16.03
C ALA A 163 -9.38 -3.10 16.67
N PHE A 164 -10.35 -2.19 16.68
CA PHE A 164 -10.22 -0.86 17.26
C PHE A 164 -9.72 -0.92 18.71
N SER A 165 -8.75 -0.06 19.02
CA SER A 165 -8.03 0.00 20.31
C SER A 165 -7.15 -1.21 20.64
N ALA A 166 -6.90 -2.14 19.70
CA ALA A 166 -5.99 -3.26 19.91
C ALA A 166 -4.54 -2.91 19.51
N GLY A 167 -3.75 -2.39 20.45
CA GLY A 167 -2.43 -1.82 20.16
C GLY A 167 -1.39 -2.78 19.57
N VAL A 168 -1.45 -4.08 19.89
CA VAL A 168 -0.47 -5.06 19.37
C VAL A 168 -0.60 -5.19 17.85
N ILE A 169 -1.80 -5.48 17.32
CA ILE A 169 -2.01 -5.52 15.87
C ILE A 169 -1.77 -4.15 15.22
N SER A 170 -2.17 -3.04 15.86
CA SER A 170 -1.90 -1.68 15.34
C SER A 170 -0.41 -1.45 15.08
N GLY A 171 0.44 -1.79 16.06
CA GLY A 171 1.89 -1.63 15.91
C GLY A 171 2.48 -2.58 14.86
N TYR A 172 2.11 -3.86 14.87
CA TYR A 172 2.62 -4.82 13.89
C TYR A 172 2.21 -4.47 12.46
N ALA A 173 0.93 -4.15 12.23
CA ALA A 173 0.43 -3.77 10.92
C ALA A 173 1.13 -2.50 10.41
N THR A 174 1.27 -1.47 11.25
CA THR A 174 2.03 -0.26 10.89
C THR A 174 3.47 -0.59 10.45
N LEU A 175 4.23 -1.33 11.26
CA LEU A 175 5.63 -1.65 10.96
C LEU A 175 5.78 -2.58 9.74
N ASP A 176 4.89 -3.56 9.60
CA ASP A 176 4.90 -4.49 8.48
C ASP A 176 4.45 -3.82 7.18
N SER A 177 3.62 -2.77 7.24
CA SER A 177 3.29 -1.96 6.06
C SER A 177 4.51 -1.24 5.50
N ILE A 178 5.37 -0.71 6.38
CA ILE A 178 6.63 -0.05 6.00
C ILE A 178 7.54 -1.08 5.34
N ARG A 179 7.71 -2.26 5.96
CA ARG A 179 8.50 -3.36 5.37
C ARG A 179 7.98 -3.72 3.98
N ALA A 180 6.67 -3.93 3.84
CA ALA A 180 6.04 -4.29 2.57
C ALA A 180 6.31 -3.24 1.48
N VAL A 181 6.06 -1.96 1.76
CA VAL A 181 6.31 -0.86 0.82
C VAL A 181 7.77 -0.81 0.37
N LEU A 182 8.71 -0.91 1.31
CA LEU A 182 10.14 -0.84 1.01
C LEU A 182 10.62 -2.02 0.15
N THR A 183 9.95 -3.19 0.19
CA THR A 183 10.31 -4.33 -0.68
C THR A 183 9.93 -4.14 -2.16
N LEU A 184 8.93 -3.31 -2.47
CA LEU A 184 8.43 -3.18 -3.83
C LEU A 184 9.21 -2.18 -4.69
N GLY A 185 9.91 -1.22 -4.07
CA GLY A 185 10.70 -0.23 -4.81
C GLY A 185 9.91 0.55 -5.86
N LEU A 186 8.64 0.89 -5.59
CA LEU A 186 7.71 1.57 -6.51
C LEU A 186 8.07 3.05 -6.72
N GLY A 187 9.27 3.32 -7.22
CA GLY A 187 9.83 4.66 -7.46
C GLY A 187 10.66 5.20 -6.30
N LEU A 188 10.59 4.58 -5.12
CA LEU A 188 11.42 4.93 -3.97
C LEU A 188 12.86 4.50 -4.25
N ASN A 189 13.81 5.42 -4.10
CA ASN A 189 15.21 5.08 -4.35
C ASN A 189 15.72 4.17 -3.22
N MET A 190 16.13 2.95 -3.56
CA MET A 190 16.62 1.95 -2.60
C MET A 190 18.14 1.81 -2.58
N THR A 191 18.91 2.68 -3.27
CA THR A 191 20.38 2.61 -3.27
C THR A 191 20.99 2.93 -1.91
N ASN A 192 20.27 3.68 -1.07
CA ASN A 192 20.61 3.97 0.32
C ASN A 192 19.52 3.41 1.23
N THR A 193 19.82 3.28 2.53
CA THR A 193 18.81 2.98 3.54
C THR A 193 17.74 4.08 3.55
N PRO A 194 16.47 3.77 3.27
CA PRO A 194 15.41 4.78 3.25
C PRO A 194 15.20 5.44 4.61
N SER A 195 15.01 6.75 4.60
CA SER A 195 14.54 7.47 5.78
C SER A 195 13.05 7.20 5.97
N VAL A 196 12.66 6.75 7.18
CA VAL A 196 11.26 6.47 7.51
C VAL A 196 10.84 7.31 8.70
N THR A 197 9.70 7.99 8.56
CA THR A 197 9.05 8.76 9.64
C THR A 197 7.60 8.29 9.77
N LEU A 198 7.08 8.26 10.99
CA LEU A 198 5.67 7.96 11.27
C LEU A 198 4.97 9.20 11.81
N TRP A 199 3.68 9.33 11.53
CA TRP A 199 2.85 10.42 12.06
C TRP A 199 1.39 9.96 12.23
N GLY A 200 0.80 10.34 13.37
CA GLY A 200 -0.61 10.11 13.65
C GLY A 200 -1.13 11.06 14.72
N TYR A 201 -2.46 11.24 14.73
CA TYR A 201 -3.18 12.06 15.70
C TYR A 201 -4.43 11.31 16.20
N SER A 202 -4.88 11.56 17.44
CA SER A 202 -6.00 10.84 18.08
C SER A 202 -5.78 9.32 18.09
N GLY A 203 -6.72 8.50 17.61
CA GLY A 203 -6.54 7.05 17.45
C GLY A 203 -5.35 6.68 16.55
N GLY A 204 -5.00 7.54 15.59
CA GLY A 204 -3.79 7.38 14.78
C GLY A 204 -2.51 7.50 15.60
N ALA A 205 -2.49 8.37 16.62
CA ALA A 205 -1.34 8.50 17.52
C ALA A 205 -1.16 7.26 18.42
N PHE A 206 -2.25 6.54 18.71
CA PHE A 206 -2.18 5.26 19.41
C PHE A 206 -1.51 4.16 18.56
N ALA A 207 -1.69 4.21 17.24
CA ALA A 207 -1.09 3.27 16.29
C ALA A 207 0.33 3.64 15.83
N THR A 208 0.81 4.84 16.18
CA THR A 208 2.10 5.43 15.78
C THR A 208 3.20 5.12 16.78
#